data_AF-A0A821WNH2-F1
#
_entry.id   AF-A0A821WNH2-F1
#
_cell.length_a   1.000
_cell.length_b   1.000
_cell.length_c   1.000
_cell.angle_alpha   90.00
_cell.angle_beta   90.00
_cell.angle_gamma   90.00
#
_symmetry.space_group_name_H-M   'P 1'
#
loop_
_entity.id
_entity.type
_entity.pdbx_description
1 polymer ?
#
loop_
_entity_poly.entity_id
_entity_poly.type
_entity_poly.pdbx_seq_one_letter_code
_entity_poly.pdbx_strand_id
1 'polypeptide(L)' 'MMSISLIFLLIGCCFAAEKLASYNVDPSETSVPGISSGGYFATQVQVAFSASIKGAGIVAGGPYNCGGQMSYTN' A
#
# COMPACT_ATOMS: atom_id res chain seq x y z
N MET A 1 -17.58 24.73 -15.05
CA MET A 1 -17.39 23.27 -14.91
C MET A 1 -16.16 22.92 -14.07
N MET A 2 -15.02 23.62 -14.23
CA MET A 2 -13.77 23.36 -13.47
C MET A 2 -13.77 23.83 -11.99
N SER A 3 -14.72 24.69 -11.59
CA SER A 3 -14.79 25.27 -10.22
C SER A 3 -15.46 24.34 -9.19
N ILE A 4 -16.37 23.44 -9.62
CA ILE A 4 -17.13 22.57 -8.71
C ILE A 4 -16.27 21.40 -8.18
N SER A 5 -15.34 20.88 -8.99
CA SER A 5 -14.44 19.78 -8.57
C SER A 5 -13.50 20.17 -7.43
N LEU A 6 -13.13 21.45 -7.31
CA LEU A 6 -12.22 21.91 -6.27
C LEU A 6 -12.92 22.05 -4.90
N ILE A 7 -14.23 22.33 -4.90
CA ILE A 7 -15.08 22.44 -3.71
C ILE A 7 -15.34 21.07 -3.09
N PHE A 8 -15.52 20.02 -3.92
CA PHE A 8 -15.68 18.64 -3.44
C PHE A 8 -14.41 18.07 -2.77
N LEU A 9 -13.23 18.58 -3.13
CA LEU A 9 -11.95 18.13 -2.58
C LEU A 9 -11.65 18.75 -1.20
N LEU A 10 -12.15 19.96 -0.95
CA LEU A 10 -11.91 20.72 0.28
C LEU A 10 -12.86 20.34 1.43
N ILE A 11 -14.01 19.72 1.12
CA ILE A 11 -14.95 19.14 2.08
C ILE A 11 -14.62 17.65 2.26
N GLY A 12 -13.34 17.35 2.47
CA GLY A 12 -12.90 16.01 2.82
C GLY A 12 -13.48 15.65 4.19
N CYS A 13 -14.38 14.66 4.23
CA CYS A 13 -15.03 14.26 5.45
C CYS A 13 -13.99 13.81 6.48
N CYS A 14 -13.97 14.47 7.63
CA CYS A 14 -13.25 14.02 8.81
C CYS A 14 -13.96 12.78 9.37
N PHE A 15 -13.81 11.64 8.70
CA PHE A 15 -14.18 10.34 9.24
C PHE A 15 -13.04 9.85 10.13
N ALA A 16 -13.27 9.82 11.43
CA ALA A 16 -12.43 9.04 12.33
C ALA A 16 -12.63 7.56 12.00
N ALA A 17 -11.55 6.86 11.66
CA ALA A 17 -11.59 5.43 11.39
C ALA A 17 -11.93 4.68 12.69
N GLU A 18 -12.92 3.80 12.64
CA GLU A 18 -13.20 2.89 13.75
C GLU A 18 -12.02 1.94 13.96
N LYS A 19 -11.76 1.57 15.22
CA LYS A 19 -10.71 0.59 15.54
C LYS A 19 -11.08 -0.75 14.90
N LEU A 20 -10.16 -1.34 14.15
CA LEU A 20 -10.35 -2.67 13.58
C LEU A 20 -10.56 -3.72 14.68
N ALA A 21 -11.48 -4.66 14.42
CA ALA A 21 -11.65 -5.86 15.23
C ALA A 21 -10.39 -6.75 15.14
N SER A 22 -10.14 -7.52 16.20
CA SER A 22 -9.10 -8.54 16.21
C SER A 22 -9.71 -9.92 15.94
N TYR A 23 -8.95 -10.77 15.25
CA TYR A 23 -9.33 -12.14 14.92
C TYR A 23 -8.26 -13.11 15.41
N ASN A 24 -8.67 -14.34 15.75
CA ASN A 24 -7.76 -15.41 16.13
C ASN A 24 -7.10 -16.04 14.89
N VAL A 25 -6.13 -15.34 14.32
CA VAL A 25 -5.35 -15.78 13.14
C VAL A 25 -3.92 -16.11 13.53
N ASP A 26 -3.31 -17.08 12.85
CA ASP A 26 -1.87 -17.34 12.97
C ASP A 26 -1.10 -16.31 12.12
N PRO A 27 -0.34 -15.38 12.73
CA PRO A 27 0.38 -14.36 11.98
C PRO A 27 1.46 -14.94 11.06
N SER A 28 1.99 -16.13 11.38
CA SER A 28 3.06 -16.77 10.60
C SER A 28 2.63 -17.26 9.22
N GLU A 29 1.32 -17.34 8.97
CA GLU A 29 0.72 -17.69 7.68
C GLU A 29 0.19 -16.46 6.90
N THR A 30 0.55 -15.25 7.33
CA THR A 30 0.16 -14.01 6.63
C THR A 30 0.90 -13.88 5.30
N SER A 31 0.18 -13.60 4.22
CA SER A 31 0.78 -13.36 2.90
C SER A 31 0.18 -12.14 2.21
N VAL A 32 0.93 -11.53 1.28
CA VAL A 32 0.54 -10.26 0.63
C VAL A 32 0.54 -10.42 -0.90
N PRO A 33 -0.63 -10.59 -1.54
CA PRO A 33 -0.74 -10.60 -2.99
C PRO A 33 -0.86 -9.17 -3.55
N GLY A 34 -0.48 -8.97 -4.81
CA GLY A 34 -0.64 -7.70 -5.49
C GLY A 34 -0.46 -7.77 -7.01
N ILE A 35 -1.18 -6.88 -7.71
CA ILE A 35 -1.07 -6.66 -9.15
C ILE A 35 -0.75 -5.20 -9.48
N SER A 36 0.07 -4.94 -10.51
CA SER A 36 0.41 -3.57 -10.96
C SER A 36 1.03 -2.76 -9.81
N SER A 37 0.50 -1.59 -9.47
CA SER A 37 0.92 -0.80 -8.30
C SER A 37 0.86 -1.60 -6.98
N GLY A 38 -0.12 -2.49 -6.84
CA GLY A 38 -0.19 -3.44 -5.73
C GLY A 38 0.91 -4.50 -5.79
N GLY A 39 1.36 -4.89 -6.97
CA GLY A 39 2.50 -5.79 -7.16
C GLY A 39 3.82 -5.16 -6.71
N TYR A 40 4.03 -3.88 -7.03
CA TYR A 40 5.15 -3.11 -6.45
C TYR A 40 5.06 -3.04 -4.93
N PHE A 41 3.89 -2.75 -4.37
CA PHE A 41 3.69 -2.74 -2.91
C PHE A 41 4.01 -4.11 -2.28
N ALA A 42 3.52 -5.20 -2.86
CA ALA A 42 3.82 -6.55 -2.39
C ALA A 42 5.33 -6.84 -2.39
N THR A 43 6.08 -6.43 -3.43
CA THR A 43 7.55 -6.51 -3.44
C THR A 43 8.19 -5.71 -2.31
N GLN A 44 7.71 -4.47 -2.07
CA GLN A 44 8.23 -3.63 -0.99
C GLN A 44 8.01 -4.28 0.39
N VAL A 45 6.83 -4.84 0.63
CA VAL A 45 6.52 -5.53 1.89
C VAL A 45 7.35 -6.80 2.03
N GLN A 46 7.51 -7.58 0.97
CA GLN A 46 8.31 -8.81 0.99
C GLN A 46 9.74 -8.57 1.45
N VAL A 47 10.34 -7.43 1.08
CA VAL A 47 11.71 -7.09 1.51
C VAL A 47 11.70 -6.46 2.90
N ALA A 48 10.91 -5.41 3.10
CA ALA A 48 10.95 -4.59 4.32
C ALA A 48 10.38 -5.30 5.57
N PHE A 49 9.44 -6.23 5.40
CA PHE A 49 8.74 -6.94 6.46
C PHE A 49 8.84 -8.46 6.31
N SER A 50 9.93 -8.95 5.71
CA SER A 50 10.16 -10.38 5.47
C SER A 50 10.02 -11.27 6.72
N ALA A 51 10.37 -10.76 7.91
CA ALA A 51 10.20 -11.47 9.17
C ALA A 51 8.74 -11.57 9.65
N SER A 52 7.85 -10.72 9.14
CA SER A 52 6.45 -10.62 9.57
C SER A 52 5.46 -11.33 8.64
N ILE A 53 5.88 -11.76 7.45
CA ILE A 53 5.00 -12.42 6.47
C ILE A 53 5.62 -13.71 5.96
N LYS A 54 4.76 -14.68 5.62
CA LYS A 54 5.14 -15.94 5.00
C LYS A 54 5.65 -15.76 3.57
N GLY A 55 5.08 -14.81 2.84
CA GLY A 55 5.43 -14.53 1.45
C GLY A 55 4.51 -13.56 0.74
N ALA A 56 4.86 -13.22 -0.50
CA ALA A 56 4.13 -12.30 -1.35
C ALA A 56 3.87 -12.90 -2.74
N GLY A 57 2.69 -12.62 -3.28
CA GLY A 57 2.32 -12.97 -4.66
C GLY A 57 2.35 -11.74 -5.55
N ILE A 58 3.27 -11.69 -6.53
CA ILE A 58 3.51 -10.49 -7.33
C ILE A 58 3.16 -10.77 -8.79
N VAL A 59 2.21 -10.02 -9.35
CA VAL A 59 1.85 -10.08 -10.78
C VAL A 59 1.96 -8.69 -11.39
N ALA A 60 2.64 -8.56 -12.54
CA ALA A 60 2.84 -7.28 -13.21
C ALA A 60 3.32 -6.13 -12.29
N GLY A 61 4.10 -6.48 -11.25
CA GLY A 61 4.76 -5.52 -10.36
C GLY A 61 6.16 -5.17 -10.87
N GLY A 62 7.09 -4.92 -9.95
CA GLY A 62 8.49 -4.72 -10.31
C GLY A 62 9.44 -4.85 -9.12
N PRO A 63 10.75 -4.65 -9.35
CA PRO A 63 11.78 -4.82 -8.34
C PRO A 63 11.62 -3.88 -7.15
N TYR A 64 12.20 -4.28 -6.02
CA TYR A 64 12.28 -3.42 -4.84
C TYR A 64 12.96 -2.09 -5.19
N ASN A 65 12.39 -0.99 -4.69
CA ASN A 65 12.90 0.37 -4.87
C ASN A 65 12.96 0.88 -6.33
N CYS A 66 12.20 0.28 -7.26
CA CYS A 66 12.18 0.70 -8.67
C CYS A 66 11.74 2.16 -8.91
N GLY A 67 10.91 2.73 -8.02
CA GLY A 67 10.50 4.14 -8.02
C GLY A 67 11.01 4.89 -6.79
N GLY A 68 12.08 4.40 -6.17
CA GLY A 68 12.74 5.02 -5.01
C GLY A 68 13.13 6.46 -5.30
N GLN A 69 13.43 7.21 -4.23
CA GLN A 69 13.60 8.67 -4.26
C GLN A 69 14.36 9.14 -5.51
N MET A 70 13.60 9.55 -6.53
CA MET A 70 14.13 10.32 -7.63
C MET A 70 14.33 11.70 -7.04
N SER A 71 15.54 11.96 -6.55
CA SER A 71 15.96 13.29 -6.15
C SER A 71 15.79 14.23 -7.35
N TYR A 72 14.64 14.90 -7.44
CA TYR A 72 14.53 16.18 -8.13
C TYR A 72 15.21 17.27 -7.28
N THR A 73 16.43 17.00 -6.82
CA THR A 73 17.32 18.01 -6.29
C THR A 73 18.10 18.56 -7.48
N ASN A 74 17.52 19.58 -8.10
CA ASN A 74 18.31 20.73 -8.52
C ASN A 74 17.95 21.84 -7.54
#